data_AF-A0A6G9YGT1-F1
#
_entry.id   AF-A0A6G9YGT1-F1
#
_cell.length_a   1.000
_cell.length_b   1.000
_cell.length_c   1.000
_cell.angle_alpha   90.00
_cell.angle_beta   90.00
_cell.angle_gamma   90.00
#
_symmetry.space_group_name_H-M   'P 1'
#
loop_
_entity.id
_entity.type
_entity.pdbx_description
1 polymer ?
#
loop_
_entity_poly.entity_id
_entity_poly.type
_entity_poly.pdbx_seq_one_letter_code
_entity_poly.pdbx_strand_id
1 'polypeptide(L)'
;MWPHDHLSTWVTMPATVFIVAITIIRFALIRRTSLFGRLINAMMGFDSVAALLREPVIARRVAGVVPGGLPTVFDTWHWLTVMAWACGLGMVQLYHYGPVRYRIRFKVVLGLAAALSAVFLVLSDPARAARMSSIAEYGGWRYGVYVGLCSAPPVIVALYYYVLTRRGTVGRTTTLWERIVLTSQLSFAVASFLPILSIVVFAASDAAGVGNAFTHHMYDVMTDGITSGEPGLLFFAAAVVALIPSAAQAVMQLLRLDRDSRTVRRLYPVWRDLTAAAPQVVFRLKWVDNWNAAPQERLHRRRMEIHDAAEIVARYVVPFRISSTHRSTPPSTKTTKSTCG
;
A
#
# COMPACT_ATOMS: atom_id res chain seq x y z
N MET A 1 0.22 29.28 7.61
CA MET A 1 -0.83 28.61 6.81
C MET A 1 -0.06 28.01 5.65
N TRP A 2 -0.43 26.87 5.05
CA TRP A 2 0.11 26.65 3.70
C TRP A 2 -0.30 27.90 2.93
N PRO A 3 0.66 28.68 2.38
CA PRO A 3 0.46 30.12 2.17
C PRO A 3 -0.88 30.38 1.51
N HIS A 4 -1.27 29.51 0.57
CA HIS A 4 -2.57 29.49 -0.09
C HIS A 4 -3.13 28.06 -0.10
N ASP A 5 -4.26 27.81 0.58
CA ASP A 5 -5.09 26.63 0.28
C ASP A 5 -5.91 26.98 -0.96
N HIS A 6 -5.59 26.38 -2.11
CA HIS A 6 -6.35 26.58 -3.35
C HIS A 6 -7.52 25.60 -3.43
N LEU A 7 -7.39 24.43 -2.81
CA LEU A 7 -8.47 23.47 -2.69
C LEU A 7 -9.31 23.76 -1.45
N SER A 8 -10.63 23.72 -1.62
CA SER A 8 -11.55 23.88 -0.50
C SER A 8 -11.29 22.81 0.58
N THR A 9 -11.41 23.18 1.86
CA THR A 9 -11.31 22.23 2.99
C THR A 9 -12.25 21.03 2.82
N TRP A 10 -13.38 21.22 2.12
CA TRP A 10 -14.34 20.17 1.79
C TRP A 10 -13.79 19.08 0.87
N VAL A 11 -12.71 19.34 0.13
CA VAL A 11 -12.02 18.33 -0.69
C VAL A 11 -10.88 17.69 0.09
N THR A 12 -10.08 18.50 0.79
CA THR A 12 -8.87 18.00 1.43
C THR A 12 -9.15 17.19 2.69
N MET A 13 -10.11 17.60 3.51
CA MET A 13 -10.47 16.87 4.73
C MET A 13 -10.97 15.45 4.45
N PRO A 14 -11.92 15.22 3.51
CA PRO A 14 -12.33 13.86 3.18
C PRO A 14 -11.18 13.00 2.64
N ALA A 15 -10.30 13.56 1.81
CA ALA A 15 -9.13 12.83 1.32
C ALA A 15 -8.19 12.42 2.47
N THR A 16 -7.88 13.35 3.38
CA THR A 16 -7.06 13.08 4.57
C THR A 16 -7.71 12.03 5.48
N VAL A 17 -9.00 12.17 5.79
CA VAL A 17 -9.76 11.19 6.60
C VAL A 17 -9.75 9.82 5.93
N PHE A 18 -9.93 9.75 4.61
CA PHE A 18 -9.89 8.52 3.85
C PHE A 18 -8.51 7.83 3.93
N ILE A 19 -7.43 8.58 3.70
CA ILE A 19 -6.04 8.07 3.80
C ILE A 19 -5.79 7.50 5.21
N VAL A 20 -6.14 8.25 6.25
CA VAL A 20 -5.93 7.85 7.65
C VAL A 20 -6.79 6.64 8.00
N ALA A 21 -8.07 6.61 7.62
CA ALA A 21 -8.98 5.50 7.91
C ALA A 21 -8.48 4.19 7.28
N ILE A 22 -8.10 4.20 6.00
CA ILE A 22 -7.57 3.00 5.34
C ILE A 22 -6.24 2.57 5.98
N THR A 23 -5.38 3.51 6.36
CA THR A 23 -4.12 3.21 7.07
C THR A 23 -4.40 2.52 8.41
N ILE A 24 -5.31 3.05 9.22
CA ILE A 24 -5.71 2.45 10.51
C ILE A 24 -6.28 1.05 10.31
N ILE A 25 -7.22 0.87 9.38
CA ILE A 25 -7.82 -0.44 9.07
C ILE A 25 -6.72 -1.44 8.70
N ARG A 26 -5.77 -1.03 7.85
CA ARG A 26 -4.68 -1.90 7.41
C ARG A 26 -3.74 -2.28 8.56
N PHE A 27 -3.36 -1.33 9.41
CA PHE A 27 -2.55 -1.60 10.60
C PHE A 27 -3.27 -2.52 11.61
N ALA A 28 -4.58 -2.34 11.78
CA ALA A 28 -5.37 -3.14 12.70
C ALA A 28 -5.54 -4.58 12.22
N LEU A 29 -5.84 -4.77 10.92
CA LEU A 29 -6.25 -6.07 10.38
C LEU A 29 -5.10 -6.86 9.75
N ILE A 30 -4.06 -6.19 9.27
CA ILE A 30 -2.94 -6.83 8.59
C ILE A 30 -1.67 -6.71 9.45
N ARG A 31 -1.74 -7.18 10.70
CA ARG A 31 -0.62 -7.14 11.67
C ARG A 31 0.50 -8.13 11.36
N ARG A 32 0.16 -9.30 10.81
CA ARG A 32 1.13 -10.37 10.45
C ARG A 32 1.48 -10.30 8.97
N THR A 33 2.14 -9.23 8.55
CA THR A 33 2.60 -9.06 7.17
C THR A 33 3.98 -9.66 6.93
N SER A 34 4.22 -10.03 5.67
CA SER A 34 5.57 -10.23 5.13
C SER A 34 6.43 -8.98 5.36
N LEU A 35 7.75 -9.11 5.23
CA LEU A 35 8.67 -7.97 5.29
C LEU A 35 8.23 -6.83 4.35
N PHE A 36 7.77 -7.18 3.15
CA PHE A 36 7.25 -6.23 2.17
C PHE A 36 6.00 -5.50 2.68
N GLY A 37 5.02 -6.25 3.22
CA GLY A 37 3.81 -5.65 3.78
C GLY A 37 4.08 -4.74 4.99
N ARG A 38 5.13 -5.01 5.79
CA ARG A 38 5.56 -4.09 6.85
C ARG A 38 6.09 -2.78 6.29
N LEU A 39 6.84 -2.81 5.19
CA LEU A 39 7.33 -1.59 4.53
C LEU A 39 6.18 -0.79 3.93
N ILE A 40 5.18 -1.45 3.32
CA ILE A 40 3.97 -0.75 2.87
C ILE A 40 3.25 -0.09 4.04
N ASN A 41 3.02 -0.82 5.13
CA ASN A 41 2.34 -0.26 6.30
C ASN A 41 3.13 0.94 6.87
N ALA A 42 4.46 0.84 6.97
CA ALA A 42 5.30 1.95 7.43
C ALA A 42 5.20 3.17 6.49
N MET A 43 5.30 2.96 5.18
CA MET A 43 5.11 3.99 4.16
C MET A 43 3.76 4.70 4.32
N MET A 44 2.66 3.92 4.39
CA MET A 44 1.32 4.47 4.63
C MET A 44 1.22 5.21 5.97
N GLY A 45 1.89 4.72 7.00
CA GLY A 45 1.96 5.39 8.30
C GLY A 45 2.55 6.79 8.15
N PHE A 46 3.72 6.89 7.51
CA PHE A 46 4.36 8.18 7.22
C PHE A 46 3.49 9.08 6.34
N ASP A 47 2.92 8.55 5.25
CA ASP A 47 2.05 9.32 4.35
C ASP A 47 0.77 9.81 5.06
N SER A 48 0.20 9.00 5.96
CA SER A 48 -0.99 9.39 6.73
C SER A 48 -0.70 10.50 7.74
N VAL A 49 0.46 10.46 8.39
CA VAL A 49 0.88 11.54 9.30
C VAL A 49 1.25 12.78 8.49
N ALA A 50 1.88 12.62 7.32
CA ALA A 50 2.15 13.73 6.42
C ALA A 50 0.85 14.40 5.94
N ALA A 51 -0.16 13.61 5.55
CA ALA A 51 -1.48 14.12 5.18
C ALA A 51 -2.15 14.86 6.35
N LEU A 52 -2.04 14.37 7.58
CA LEU A 52 -2.55 15.06 8.77
C LEU A 52 -1.82 16.38 9.03
N LEU A 53 -0.48 16.40 8.95
CA LEU A 53 0.32 17.63 9.14
C LEU A 53 0.11 18.64 8.01
N ARG A 54 -0.34 18.21 6.83
CA ARG A 54 -0.75 19.09 5.74
C ARG A 54 -2.01 19.88 6.09
N GLU A 55 -2.93 19.33 6.90
CA GLU A 55 -4.18 20.01 7.23
C GLU A 55 -3.95 21.26 8.11
N PRO A 56 -4.38 22.47 7.70
CA PRO A 56 -4.04 23.72 8.36
C PRO A 56 -4.46 23.80 9.84
N VAL A 57 -5.57 23.16 10.20
CA VAL A 57 -6.06 23.13 11.58
C VAL A 57 -5.13 22.29 12.46
N ILE A 58 -4.67 21.16 11.95
CA ILE A 58 -3.77 20.25 12.67
C ILE A 58 -2.37 20.86 12.73
N ALA A 59 -1.85 21.35 11.60
CA ALA A 59 -0.55 21.99 11.50
C ALA A 59 -0.37 23.11 12.52
N ARG A 60 -1.38 23.98 12.69
CA ARG A 60 -1.36 25.09 13.66
C ARG A 60 -1.36 24.60 15.11
N ARG A 61 -2.14 23.56 15.42
CA ARG A 61 -2.15 22.98 16.78
C ARG A 61 -0.80 22.36 17.13
N VAL A 62 -0.19 21.65 16.17
CA VAL A 62 1.15 21.07 16.35
C VAL A 62 2.21 22.18 16.44
N ALA A 63 2.13 23.20 15.59
CA ALA A 63 3.06 24.34 15.65
C ALA A 63 2.99 25.12 16.97
N GLY A 64 1.86 25.10 17.67
CA GLY A 64 1.73 25.70 19.00
C GLY A 64 2.51 24.99 20.10
N VAL A 65 2.94 23.73 19.88
CA VAL A 65 3.67 22.93 20.86
C VAL A 65 5.09 22.58 20.44
N VAL A 66 5.41 22.65 19.14
CA VAL A 66 6.74 22.29 18.61
C VAL A 66 7.65 23.52 18.57
N PRO A 67 8.92 23.42 19.05
CA PRO A 67 9.87 24.51 18.96
C PRO A 67 10.14 24.89 17.50
N GLY A 68 10.17 26.20 17.23
CA GLY A 68 10.32 26.74 15.88
C GLY A 68 9.01 26.87 15.09
N GLY A 69 7.87 26.48 15.65
CA GLY A 69 6.54 26.80 15.12
C GLY A 69 6.23 26.11 13.78
N LEU A 70 5.57 26.85 12.89
CA LEU A 70 5.10 26.33 11.59
C LEU A 70 6.24 25.84 10.66
N PRO A 71 7.39 26.52 10.53
CA PRO A 71 8.50 26.01 9.73
C PRO A 71 8.97 24.62 10.17
N THR A 72 9.02 24.34 11.48
CA THR A 72 9.40 23.01 11.96
C THR A 72 8.37 21.94 11.57
N VAL A 73 7.07 22.28 11.59
CA VAL A 73 6.01 21.38 11.12
C VAL A 73 6.12 21.13 9.62
N PHE A 74 6.43 22.16 8.84
CA PHE A 74 6.70 22.07 7.40
C PHE A 74 7.90 21.17 7.10
N ASP A 75 9.01 21.33 7.83
CA ASP A 75 10.21 20.51 7.71
C ASP A 75 9.88 19.04 8.05
N THR A 76 9.09 18.84 9.11
CA THR A 76 8.62 17.51 9.54
C THR A 76 7.75 16.86 8.47
N TRP A 77 6.85 17.61 7.83
CA TRP A 77 5.99 17.10 6.75
C TRP A 77 6.82 16.59 5.56
N HIS A 78 7.80 17.36 5.09
CA HIS A 78 8.70 16.92 4.01
C HIS A 78 9.55 15.73 4.44
N TRP A 79 10.07 15.73 5.67
CA TRP A 79 10.83 14.61 6.20
C TRP A 79 10.01 13.30 6.26
N LEU A 80 8.74 13.36 6.68
CA LEU A 80 7.84 12.19 6.65
C LEU A 80 7.68 11.65 5.22
N THR A 81 7.54 12.55 4.25
CA THR A 81 7.49 12.17 2.82
C THR A 81 8.80 11.50 2.38
N VAL A 82 9.96 12.03 2.78
CA VAL A 82 11.27 11.39 2.53
C VAL A 82 11.34 10.00 3.18
N MET A 83 10.81 9.82 4.39
CA MET A 83 10.76 8.53 5.08
C MET A 83 9.84 7.52 4.38
N ALA A 84 8.72 7.99 3.81
CA ALA A 84 7.85 7.16 2.97
C ALA A 84 8.60 6.68 1.72
N TRP A 85 9.33 7.57 1.04
CA TRP A 85 10.20 7.20 -0.09
C TRP A 85 11.35 6.26 0.31
N ALA A 86 11.92 6.44 1.50
CA ALA A 86 12.91 5.51 2.04
C ALA A 86 12.31 4.10 2.19
N CYS A 87 11.07 3.97 2.67
CA CYS A 87 10.36 2.69 2.72
C CYS A 87 10.14 2.10 1.31
N GLY A 88 9.81 2.96 0.33
CA GLY A 88 9.80 2.65 -1.10
C GLY A 88 11.11 2.05 -1.60
N LEU A 89 12.22 2.71 -1.32
CA LEU A 89 13.55 2.23 -1.65
C LEU A 89 13.84 0.89 -0.96
N GLY A 90 13.43 0.74 0.30
CA GLY A 90 13.52 -0.50 1.05
C GLY A 90 12.79 -1.66 0.37
N MET A 91 11.60 -1.40 -0.20
CA MET A 91 10.83 -2.38 -0.97
C MET A 91 11.61 -2.85 -2.20
N VAL A 92 12.18 -1.91 -2.95
CA VAL A 92 12.98 -2.22 -4.15
C VAL A 92 14.29 -2.94 -3.79
N GLN A 93 14.96 -2.53 -2.71
CA GLN A 93 16.16 -3.20 -2.21
C GLN A 93 15.88 -4.62 -1.69
N LEU A 94 14.72 -4.84 -1.07
CA LEU A 94 14.31 -6.16 -0.59
C LEU A 94 14.20 -7.15 -1.75
N TYR A 95 13.67 -6.71 -2.91
CA TYR A 95 13.66 -7.53 -4.13
C TYR A 95 15.04 -7.85 -4.64
N HIS A 96 15.91 -6.84 -4.73
CA HIS A 96 17.20 -7.01 -5.38
C HIS A 96 18.19 -7.79 -4.52
N TYR A 97 18.21 -7.59 -3.20
CA TYR A 97 19.20 -8.18 -2.30
C TYR A 97 18.69 -9.34 -1.44
N GLY A 98 17.37 -9.58 -1.39
CA GLY A 98 16.76 -10.56 -0.51
C GLY A 98 16.82 -10.16 0.98
N PRO A 99 16.17 -10.92 1.87
CA PRO A 99 15.83 -10.48 3.23
C PRO A 99 17.02 -10.29 4.18
N VAL A 100 18.17 -10.90 3.91
CA VAL A 100 19.36 -10.82 4.77
C VAL A 100 20.15 -9.54 4.49
N ARG A 101 20.57 -9.36 3.23
CA ARG A 101 21.42 -8.22 2.82
C ARG A 101 20.65 -6.89 2.79
N TYR A 102 19.33 -6.92 2.59
CA TYR A 102 18.51 -5.70 2.63
C TYR A 102 18.60 -4.99 3.98
N ARG A 103 18.66 -5.71 5.11
CA ARG A 103 18.55 -5.09 6.45
C ARG A 103 19.66 -4.08 6.72
N ILE A 104 20.89 -4.40 6.32
CA ILE A 104 22.05 -3.53 6.53
C ILE A 104 21.90 -2.28 5.66
N ARG A 105 21.59 -2.45 4.37
CA ARG A 105 21.44 -1.34 3.43
C ARG A 105 20.26 -0.44 3.78
N PHE A 106 19.16 -1.03 4.19
CA PHE A 106 17.96 -0.29 4.60
C PHE A 106 18.21 0.53 5.87
N LYS A 107 19.00 0.03 6.83
CA LYS A 107 19.44 0.85 7.99
C LYS A 107 20.25 2.07 7.55
N VAL A 108 21.13 1.92 6.57
CA VAL A 108 21.87 3.06 6.00
C VAL A 108 20.91 4.06 5.34
N VAL A 109 19.94 3.59 4.55
CA VAL A 109 18.91 4.45 3.95
C VAL A 109 18.12 5.20 5.00
N LEU A 110 17.68 4.53 6.08
CA LEU A 110 16.98 5.19 7.19
C LEU A 110 17.87 6.21 7.91
N GLY A 111 19.15 5.90 8.11
CA GLY A 111 20.12 6.83 8.70
C GLY A 111 20.31 8.09 7.84
N LEU A 112 20.42 7.93 6.52
CA LEU A 112 20.50 9.06 5.58
C LEU A 112 19.21 9.88 5.55
N ALA A 113 18.05 9.22 5.54
CA ALA A 113 16.75 9.89 5.61
C ALA A 113 16.55 10.65 6.93
N ALA A 114 17.06 10.11 8.05
CA ALA A 114 17.08 10.81 9.32
C ALA A 114 18.07 12.00 9.31
N ALA A 115 19.25 11.86 8.71
CA ALA A 115 20.20 12.96 8.58
C ALA A 115 19.63 14.13 7.74
N LEU A 116 18.81 13.82 6.72
CA LEU A 116 18.11 14.84 5.94
C LEU A 116 17.17 15.71 6.78
N SER A 117 16.60 15.20 7.88
CA SER A 117 15.78 16.04 8.76
C SER A 117 16.60 17.15 9.42
N ALA A 118 17.81 16.84 9.87
CA ALA A 118 18.71 17.84 10.44
C ALA A 118 19.11 18.88 9.38
N VAL A 119 19.33 18.46 8.13
CA VAL A 119 19.63 19.37 7.01
C VAL A 119 18.43 20.28 6.72
N PHE A 120 17.21 19.76 6.70
CA PHE A 120 15.99 20.57 6.54
C PHE A 120 15.87 21.61 7.65
N LEU A 121 16.09 21.21 8.91
CA LEU A 121 16.09 22.16 10.01
C LEU A 121 17.13 23.26 9.79
N VAL A 122 18.38 22.93 9.46
CA VAL A 122 19.43 23.94 9.22
C VAL A 122 19.09 24.87 8.06
N LEU A 123 18.56 24.35 6.95
CA LEU A 123 18.18 25.16 5.80
C LEU A 123 17.02 26.12 6.12
N SER A 124 16.08 25.68 6.96
CA SER A 124 14.89 26.45 7.38
C SER A 124 15.15 27.39 8.56
N ASP A 125 16.36 27.42 9.12
CA ASP A 125 16.69 28.26 10.27
C ASP A 125 16.48 29.77 10.04
N PRO A 126 16.90 30.35 8.90
CA PRO A 126 16.63 31.76 8.61
C PRO A 126 15.13 32.08 8.52
N ALA A 127 14.33 31.13 7.99
CA ALA A 127 12.88 31.30 7.91
C ALA A 127 12.25 31.35 9.31
N ARG A 128 12.74 30.52 10.25
CA ARG A 128 12.32 30.56 11.65
C ARG A 128 12.74 31.85 12.34
N ALA A 129 13.97 32.31 12.12
CA ALA A 129 14.47 33.58 12.66
C ALA A 129 13.64 34.78 12.16
N ALA A 130 13.22 34.74 10.89
CA ALA A 130 12.37 35.75 10.26
C ALA A 130 10.87 35.61 10.59
N ARG A 131 10.48 34.63 11.41
CA ARG A 131 9.07 34.30 11.75
C ARG A 131 8.18 34.04 10.53
N MET A 132 8.78 33.54 9.45
CA MET A 132 8.03 33.10 8.27
C MET A 132 7.36 31.76 8.56
N SER A 133 6.34 31.41 7.77
CA SER A 133 5.61 30.15 7.95
C SER A 133 6.38 28.96 7.38
N SER A 134 7.29 29.21 6.42
CA SER A 134 8.09 28.17 5.77
C SER A 134 9.35 28.70 5.10
N ILE A 135 10.26 27.79 4.72
CA ILE A 135 11.42 28.09 3.88
C ILE A 135 11.02 28.53 2.45
N ALA A 136 9.83 28.16 1.99
CA ALA A 136 9.36 28.59 0.68
C ALA A 136 9.04 30.09 0.63
N GLU A 137 8.45 30.64 1.70
CA GLU A 137 8.27 32.09 1.84
C GLU A 137 9.61 32.84 1.96
N TYR A 138 10.61 32.20 2.57
CA TYR A 138 11.96 32.77 2.64
C TYR A 138 12.65 32.78 1.27
N GLY A 139 12.41 31.75 0.46
CA GLY A 139 12.91 31.64 -0.90
C GLY A 139 14.44 31.52 -1.01
N GLY A 140 14.95 31.95 -2.17
CA GLY A 140 16.39 31.96 -2.49
C GLY A 140 17.00 30.58 -2.70
N TRP A 141 18.34 30.53 -2.73
CA TRP A 141 19.08 29.29 -3.02
C TRP A 141 18.86 28.18 -1.98
N ARG A 142 18.59 28.54 -0.72
CA ARG A 142 18.33 27.58 0.36
C ARG A 142 17.06 26.79 0.07
N TYR A 143 16.01 27.46 -0.38
CA TYR A 143 14.78 26.80 -0.83
C TYR A 143 15.03 25.87 -2.01
N GLY A 144 15.82 26.29 -3.00
CA GLY A 144 16.22 25.43 -4.12
C GLY A 144 16.94 24.15 -3.68
N VAL A 145 17.91 24.25 -2.77
CA VAL A 145 18.60 23.09 -2.18
C VAL A 145 17.63 22.21 -1.40
N TYR A 146 16.75 22.82 -0.61
CA TYR A 146 15.74 22.12 0.19
C TYR A 146 14.80 21.28 -0.70
N VAL A 147 14.23 21.89 -1.74
CA VAL A 147 13.33 21.20 -2.69
C VAL A 147 14.10 20.11 -3.44
N GLY A 148 15.32 20.38 -3.90
CA GLY A 148 16.17 19.39 -4.55
C GLY A 148 16.43 18.16 -3.68
N LEU A 149 16.75 18.35 -2.40
CA LEU A 149 16.95 17.26 -1.44
C LEU A 149 15.67 16.48 -1.17
N CYS A 150 14.52 17.16 -1.03
CA CYS A 150 13.24 16.48 -0.84
C CYS A 150 12.83 15.64 -2.06
N SER A 151 13.30 16.03 -3.25
CA SER A 151 12.94 15.43 -4.53
C SER A 151 13.87 14.32 -4.99
N ALA A 152 15.08 14.25 -4.46
CA ALA A 152 16.03 13.21 -4.82
C ALA A 152 15.53 11.78 -4.51
N PRO A 153 14.89 11.49 -3.35
CA PRO A 153 14.41 10.14 -3.05
C PRO A 153 13.43 9.55 -4.07
N PRO A 154 12.35 10.23 -4.52
CA PRO A 154 11.47 9.69 -5.56
C PRO A 154 12.22 9.34 -6.84
N VAL A 155 13.14 10.21 -7.28
CA VAL A 155 13.93 10.01 -8.51
C VAL A 155 14.84 8.80 -8.36
N ILE A 156 15.53 8.66 -7.22
CA ILE A 156 16.39 7.52 -6.93
C ILE A 156 15.59 6.22 -6.93
N VAL A 157 14.42 6.20 -6.27
CA VAL A 157 13.53 5.03 -6.23
C VAL A 157 13.05 4.66 -7.64
N ALA A 158 12.58 5.65 -8.41
CA ALA A 158 12.09 5.46 -9.78
C ALA A 158 13.18 4.91 -10.71
N LEU A 159 14.36 5.53 -10.69
CA LEU A 159 15.49 5.11 -11.52
C LEU A 159 15.96 3.71 -11.13
N TYR A 160 16.07 3.43 -9.82
CA TYR A 160 16.49 2.13 -9.34
C TYR A 160 15.49 1.03 -9.72
N TYR A 161 14.19 1.30 -9.58
CA TYR A 161 13.13 0.39 -10.02
C TYR A 161 13.14 0.17 -11.54
N TYR A 162 13.33 1.23 -12.32
CA TYR A 162 13.44 1.14 -13.79
C TYR A 162 14.62 0.26 -14.22
N VAL A 163 15.80 0.46 -13.61
CA VAL A 163 17.01 -0.36 -13.89
C VAL A 163 16.76 -1.83 -13.57
N LEU A 164 16.13 -2.15 -12.43
CA LEU A 164 15.82 -3.54 -12.07
C LEU A 164 14.78 -4.18 -12.99
N THR A 165 13.81 -3.39 -13.44
CA THR A 165 12.80 -3.84 -14.41
C THR A 165 13.44 -4.13 -15.77
N ARG A 166 14.31 -3.23 -16.27
CA ARG A 166 15.08 -3.43 -17.50
C ARG A 166 16.01 -4.65 -17.44
N ARG A 167 16.57 -4.94 -16.26
CA ARG A 167 17.38 -6.15 -16.02
C ARG A 167 16.56 -7.44 -15.86
N GLY A 168 15.23 -7.37 -15.97
CA GLY A 168 14.34 -8.54 -15.84
C GLY A 168 14.25 -9.12 -14.42
N THR A 169 14.82 -8.45 -13.42
CA THR A 169 14.87 -8.95 -12.03
C THR A 169 13.49 -8.91 -11.36
N VAL A 170 12.67 -7.91 -11.70
CA VAL A 170 11.36 -7.66 -11.09
C VAL A 170 10.27 -8.59 -11.68
N GLY A 171 10.42 -9.02 -12.94
CA GLY A 171 9.33 -9.68 -13.67
C GLY A 171 8.92 -11.06 -13.16
N ARG A 172 9.80 -11.82 -12.48
CA ARG A 172 9.56 -13.23 -12.14
C ARG A 172 9.05 -13.49 -10.74
N THR A 173 9.16 -12.55 -9.81
CA THR A 173 8.94 -12.79 -8.37
C THR A 173 7.89 -11.89 -7.74
N THR A 174 7.36 -10.91 -8.47
CA THR A 174 6.37 -9.97 -7.95
C THR A 174 4.95 -10.50 -8.10
N THR A 175 4.17 -10.46 -7.03
CA THR A 175 2.72 -10.59 -7.11
C THR A 175 2.11 -9.39 -7.86
N LEU A 176 0.90 -9.56 -8.39
CA LEU A 176 0.16 -8.47 -9.06
C LEU A 176 -0.01 -7.24 -8.15
N TRP A 177 -0.23 -7.47 -6.86
CA TRP A 177 -0.33 -6.39 -5.87
C TRP A 177 0.95 -5.60 -5.70
N GLU A 178 2.08 -6.30 -5.60
CA GLU A 178 3.39 -5.65 -5.49
C GLU A 178 3.69 -4.82 -6.73
N ARG A 179 3.31 -5.31 -7.93
CA ARG A 179 3.40 -4.52 -9.17
C ARG A 179 2.55 -3.27 -9.11
N ILE A 180 1.29 -3.36 -8.69
CA ILE A 180 0.40 -2.21 -8.58
C ILE A 180 1.01 -1.14 -7.66
N VAL A 181 1.49 -1.54 -6.47
CA VAL A 181 2.13 -0.62 -5.52
C VAL A 181 3.36 0.04 -6.14
N LEU A 182 4.27 -0.74 -6.73
CA LEU A 182 5.48 -0.20 -7.35
C LEU A 182 5.17 0.71 -8.54
N THR A 183 4.17 0.37 -9.37
CA THR A 183 3.74 1.23 -10.47
C THR A 183 3.09 2.51 -9.96
N SER A 184 2.27 2.45 -8.91
CA SER A 184 1.67 3.66 -8.31
C SER A 184 2.75 4.58 -7.75
N GLN A 185 3.79 4.00 -7.14
CA GLN A 185 4.91 4.75 -6.61
C GLN A 185 5.79 5.34 -7.71
N LEU A 186 5.99 4.63 -8.82
CA LEU A 186 6.67 5.17 -10.00
C LEU A 186 5.89 6.34 -10.61
N SER A 187 4.58 6.19 -10.79
CA SER A 187 3.71 7.27 -11.28
C SER A 187 3.78 8.49 -10.38
N PHE A 188 3.78 8.28 -9.06
CA PHE A 188 3.90 9.37 -8.08
C PHE A 188 5.28 10.03 -8.12
N ALA A 189 6.35 9.26 -8.34
CA ALA A 189 7.70 9.81 -8.48
C ALA A 189 7.81 10.71 -9.73
N VAL A 190 7.24 10.28 -10.86
CA VAL A 190 7.18 11.08 -12.10
C VAL A 190 6.35 12.34 -11.88
N ALA A 191 5.15 12.20 -11.31
CA ALA A 191 4.28 13.33 -11.01
C ALA A 191 4.92 14.34 -10.05
N SER A 192 5.71 13.86 -9.09
CA SER A 192 6.45 14.72 -8.16
C SER A 192 7.63 15.41 -8.86
N PHE A 193 8.35 14.72 -9.75
CA PHE A 193 9.55 15.22 -10.41
C PHE A 193 9.27 16.31 -11.45
N LEU A 194 8.16 16.20 -12.18
CA LEU A 194 7.80 17.14 -13.26
C LEU A 194 7.73 18.60 -12.80
N PRO A 195 7.03 18.95 -11.69
CA PRO A 195 7.02 20.31 -11.15
C PRO A 195 8.43 20.85 -10.83
N ILE A 196 9.31 20.05 -10.23
CA ILE A 196 10.66 20.50 -9.86
C ILE A 196 11.51 20.77 -11.09
N LEU A 197 11.46 19.86 -12.09
CA LEU A 197 12.16 20.08 -13.34
C LEU A 197 11.65 21.37 -14.01
N SER A 198 10.34 21.62 -13.94
CA SER A 198 9.71 22.82 -14.49
C SER A 198 10.21 24.07 -13.76
N ILE A 199 10.26 24.06 -12.42
CA ILE A 199 10.82 25.14 -11.60
C ILE A 199 12.26 25.44 -11.98
N VAL A 200 13.11 24.41 -12.13
CA VAL A 200 14.52 24.58 -12.52
C VAL A 200 14.62 25.19 -13.92
N VAL A 201 13.84 24.71 -14.88
CA VAL A 201 13.84 25.25 -16.26
C VAL A 201 13.37 26.70 -16.28
N PHE A 202 12.30 27.04 -15.55
CA PHE A 202 11.79 28.41 -15.50
C PHE A 202 12.76 29.35 -14.79
N ALA A 203 13.37 28.93 -13.67
CA ALA A 203 14.39 29.69 -12.98
C ALA A 203 15.64 29.92 -13.85
N ALA A 204 16.08 28.90 -14.61
CA ALA A 204 17.19 29.04 -15.54
C ALA A 204 16.85 29.96 -16.72
N SER A 205 15.62 29.89 -17.24
CA SER A 205 15.15 30.76 -18.33
C SER A 205 15.10 32.22 -17.88
N ASP A 206 14.64 32.47 -16.66
CA ASP A 206 14.63 33.80 -16.04
C ASP A 206 16.05 34.33 -15.84
N ALA A 207 16.96 33.52 -15.28
CA ALA A 207 18.36 33.88 -15.11
C ALA A 207 19.10 34.15 -16.44
N ALA A 208 18.67 33.52 -17.53
CA ALA A 208 19.19 33.77 -18.88
C ALA A 208 18.61 35.03 -19.55
N GLY A 209 17.69 35.75 -18.89
CA GLY A 209 17.00 36.92 -19.45
C GLY A 209 15.96 36.59 -20.51
N VAL A 210 15.54 35.32 -20.61
CA VAL A 210 14.51 34.83 -21.54
C VAL A 210 13.15 34.65 -20.82
N GLY A 211 13.08 35.00 -19.54
CA GLY A 211 11.86 34.97 -18.75
C GLY A 211 10.77 35.88 -19.32
N ASN A 212 9.53 35.41 -19.30
CA ASN A 212 8.35 36.18 -19.66
C ASN A 212 7.24 36.01 -18.61
N ALA A 213 6.14 36.76 -18.75
CA ALA A 213 5.02 36.68 -17.80
C ALA A 213 4.47 35.25 -17.63
N PHE A 214 4.53 34.44 -18.68
CA PHE A 214 4.11 33.04 -18.62
C PHE A 214 5.08 32.17 -17.80
N THR A 215 6.39 32.31 -17.96
CA THR A 215 7.38 31.54 -17.18
C THR A 215 7.31 31.89 -15.69
N HIS A 216 7.10 33.16 -15.34
CA HIS A 216 6.87 33.56 -13.95
C HIS A 216 5.58 32.97 -13.40
N HIS A 217 4.47 33.08 -14.14
CA HIS A 217 3.20 32.48 -13.71
C HIS A 217 3.30 30.96 -13.50
N MET A 218 4.00 30.26 -14.38
CA MET A 218 4.21 28.81 -14.23
C MET A 218 5.16 28.46 -13.11
N TYR A 219 6.20 29.27 -12.88
CA TYR A 219 7.06 29.12 -11.71
C TYR A 219 6.26 29.26 -10.41
N ASP A 220 5.38 30.27 -10.33
CA ASP A 220 4.54 30.53 -9.15
C ASP A 220 3.56 29.37 -8.93
N VAL A 221 2.81 28.96 -9.97
CA VAL A 221 1.86 27.83 -9.89
C VAL A 221 2.55 26.53 -9.44
N MET A 222 3.74 26.23 -9.96
CA MET A 222 4.47 25.01 -9.58
C MET A 222 5.02 25.11 -8.16
N THR A 223 5.55 26.27 -7.77
CA THR A 223 6.06 26.52 -6.42
C THR A 223 4.93 26.47 -5.40
N ASP A 224 3.79 27.09 -5.68
CA ASP A 224 2.58 27.07 -4.86
C ASP A 224 2.00 25.65 -4.76
N GLY A 225 2.01 24.89 -5.85
CA GLY A 225 1.59 23.48 -5.87
C GLY A 225 2.48 22.58 -5.00
N ILE A 226 3.80 22.74 -5.06
CA ILE A 226 4.74 21.97 -4.23
C ILE A 226 4.61 22.35 -2.76
N THR A 227 4.51 23.65 -2.48
CA THR A 227 4.39 24.16 -1.12
C THR A 227 3.07 23.69 -0.52
N SER A 228 1.92 24.03 -1.09
CA SER A 228 0.60 23.61 -0.57
C SER A 228 0.46 22.09 -0.37
N GLY A 229 1.20 21.28 -1.14
CA GLY A 229 1.14 19.82 -1.08
C GLY A 229 -0.20 19.26 -1.54
N GLU A 230 -1.07 20.10 -2.10
CA GLU A 230 -2.43 19.75 -2.54
C GLU A 230 -2.44 18.70 -3.66
N PRO A 231 -1.65 18.84 -4.74
CA PRO A 231 -1.54 17.78 -5.75
C PRO A 231 -1.06 16.47 -5.12
N GLY A 232 -0.09 16.57 -4.21
CA GLY A 232 0.46 15.43 -3.47
C GLY A 232 -0.63 14.65 -2.72
N LEU A 233 -1.54 15.34 -2.03
CA LEU A 233 -2.65 14.72 -1.31
C LEU A 233 -3.55 13.88 -2.23
N LEU A 234 -3.89 14.38 -3.42
CA LEU A 234 -4.73 13.65 -4.37
C LEU A 234 -4.00 12.42 -4.91
N PHE A 235 -2.70 12.51 -5.17
CA PHE A 235 -1.90 11.35 -5.54
C PHE A 235 -1.80 10.33 -4.41
N PHE A 236 -1.64 10.76 -3.15
CA PHE A 236 -1.67 9.86 -2.00
C PHE A 236 -3.03 9.17 -1.87
N ALA A 237 -4.13 9.90 -2.02
CA ALA A 237 -5.47 9.33 -2.01
C ALA A 237 -5.63 8.29 -3.12
N ALA A 238 -5.18 8.58 -4.35
CA ALA A 238 -5.19 7.64 -5.46
C ALA A 238 -4.30 6.40 -5.20
N ALA A 239 -3.13 6.56 -4.59
CA ALA A 239 -2.27 5.45 -4.20
C ALA A 239 -2.93 4.57 -3.12
N VAL A 240 -3.63 5.18 -2.15
CA VAL A 240 -4.40 4.46 -1.13
C VAL A 240 -5.59 3.71 -1.75
N VAL A 241 -6.22 4.23 -2.81
CA VAL A 241 -7.28 3.51 -3.55
C VAL A 241 -6.78 2.17 -4.07
N ALA A 242 -5.53 2.10 -4.56
CA ALA A 242 -4.92 0.85 -5.00
C ALA A 242 -4.79 -0.21 -3.88
N LEU A 243 -4.89 0.22 -2.62
CA LEU A 243 -4.77 -0.64 -1.44
C LEU A 243 -6.13 -1.08 -0.88
N ILE A 244 -7.25 -0.47 -1.33
CA ILE A 244 -8.61 -0.79 -0.89
C ILE A 244 -8.90 -2.29 -0.96
N PRO A 245 -8.60 -3.03 -2.06
CA PRO A 245 -9.02 -4.42 -2.15
C PRO A 245 -8.35 -5.30 -1.09
N SER A 246 -7.10 -4.99 -0.73
CA SER A 246 -6.39 -5.68 0.36
C SER A 246 -7.02 -5.39 1.73
N ALA A 247 -7.39 -4.14 1.99
CA ALA A 247 -8.07 -3.75 3.22
C ALA A 247 -9.49 -4.35 3.30
N ALA A 248 -10.25 -4.29 2.20
CA ALA A 248 -11.58 -4.87 2.08
C ALA A 248 -11.54 -6.39 2.28
N GLN A 249 -10.57 -7.10 1.69
CA GLN A 249 -10.40 -8.53 1.92
C GLN A 249 -10.10 -8.84 3.39
N ALA A 250 -9.25 -8.05 4.04
CA ALA A 250 -8.95 -8.22 5.47
C ALA A 250 -10.20 -7.97 6.34
N VAL A 251 -11.00 -6.95 6.03
CA VAL A 251 -12.30 -6.70 6.70
C VAL A 251 -13.26 -7.87 6.48
N MET A 252 -13.36 -8.38 5.25
CA MET A 252 -14.23 -9.52 4.94
C MET A 252 -13.79 -10.80 5.67
N GLN A 253 -12.49 -11.02 5.83
CA GLN A 253 -11.95 -12.13 6.63
C GLN A 253 -12.24 -11.96 8.12
N LEU A 254 -12.11 -10.75 8.66
CA LEU A 254 -12.45 -10.43 10.06
C LEU A 254 -13.94 -10.70 10.33
N LEU A 255 -14.81 -10.24 9.42
CA LEU A 255 -16.25 -10.44 9.50
C LEU A 255 -16.69 -11.86 9.07
N ARG A 256 -15.75 -12.73 8.67
CA ARG A 256 -15.99 -14.10 8.18
C ARG A 256 -17.00 -14.16 7.02
N LEU A 257 -16.99 -13.12 6.18
CA LEU A 257 -17.78 -13.00 4.96
C LEU A 257 -17.02 -13.46 3.72
N ASP A 258 -15.74 -13.82 3.88
CA ASP A 258 -14.88 -14.34 2.83
C ASP A 258 -15.36 -15.71 2.29
N ARG A 259 -14.91 -16.03 1.07
CA ARG A 259 -15.32 -17.24 0.33
C ARG A 259 -14.99 -18.52 1.11
N ASP A 260 -13.87 -18.57 1.82
CA ASP A 260 -13.47 -19.76 2.58
C ASP A 260 -14.36 -19.91 3.80
N SER A 261 -14.64 -18.83 4.55
CA SER A 261 -15.62 -18.85 5.64
C SER A 261 -17.01 -19.29 5.18
N ARG A 262 -17.48 -18.84 4.01
CA ARG A 262 -18.75 -19.33 3.42
C ARG A 262 -18.68 -20.82 3.10
N THR A 263 -17.56 -21.29 2.56
CA THR A 263 -17.35 -22.71 2.24
C THR A 263 -17.32 -23.57 3.50
N VAL A 264 -16.63 -23.10 4.55
CA VAL A 264 -16.61 -23.70 5.88
C VAL A 264 -18.02 -23.81 6.46
N ARG A 265 -18.86 -22.76 6.34
CA ARG A 265 -20.27 -22.82 6.75
C ARG A 265 -21.09 -23.83 5.94
N ARG A 266 -20.87 -23.91 4.62
CA ARG A 266 -21.53 -24.89 3.75
C ARG A 266 -21.13 -26.34 4.05
N LEU A 267 -19.88 -26.58 4.41
CA LEU A 267 -19.37 -27.90 4.78
C LEU A 267 -19.75 -28.31 6.20
N TYR A 268 -20.25 -27.39 7.03
CA TYR A 268 -20.53 -27.65 8.44
C TYR A 268 -21.54 -28.79 8.69
N PRO A 269 -22.67 -28.91 7.96
CA PRO A 269 -23.62 -30.00 8.19
C PRO A 269 -22.99 -31.37 7.94
N VAL A 270 -22.34 -31.55 6.79
CA VAL A 270 -21.66 -32.81 6.42
C VAL A 270 -20.56 -33.15 7.42
N TRP A 271 -19.74 -32.17 7.79
CA TRP A 271 -18.71 -32.34 8.81
C TRP A 271 -19.32 -32.79 10.14
N ARG A 272 -20.41 -32.15 10.59
CA ARG A 272 -21.06 -32.49 11.86
C ARG A 272 -21.58 -33.92 11.86
N ASP A 273 -22.22 -34.35 10.78
CA ASP A 273 -22.85 -35.67 10.71
C ASP A 273 -21.78 -36.78 10.64
N LEU A 274 -20.71 -36.59 9.84
CA LEU A 274 -19.59 -37.55 9.76
C LEU A 274 -18.78 -37.62 11.06
N THR A 275 -18.50 -36.48 11.68
CA THR A 275 -17.72 -36.45 12.94
C THR A 275 -18.52 -36.87 14.16
N ALA A 276 -19.86 -36.84 14.11
CA ALA A 276 -20.71 -37.47 15.11
C ALA A 276 -20.56 -39.00 15.08
N ALA A 277 -20.39 -39.59 13.90
CA ALA A 277 -20.14 -41.02 13.74
C ALA A 277 -18.69 -41.43 14.05
N ALA A 278 -17.72 -40.53 13.83
CA ALA A 278 -16.29 -40.77 14.09
C ALA A 278 -15.66 -39.60 14.90
N PRO A 279 -15.97 -39.45 16.20
CA PRO A 279 -15.51 -38.31 17.01
C PRO A 279 -13.98 -38.27 17.20
N GLN A 280 -13.29 -39.39 17.01
CA GLN A 280 -11.84 -39.53 17.18
C GLN A 280 -11.01 -38.73 16.18
N VAL A 281 -11.56 -38.33 15.02
CA VAL A 281 -10.82 -37.56 14.01
C VAL A 281 -10.84 -36.05 14.28
N VAL A 282 -11.65 -35.58 15.23
CA VAL A 282 -11.83 -34.15 15.48
C VAL A 282 -10.69 -33.60 16.34
N PHE A 283 -9.89 -32.70 15.76
CA PHE A 283 -8.85 -32.01 16.51
C PHE A 283 -9.45 -30.93 17.43
N ARG A 284 -9.56 -31.15 18.74
CA ARG A 284 -10.10 -30.12 19.64
C ARG A 284 -9.06 -29.02 19.91
N LEU A 285 -9.07 -27.97 19.08
CA LEU A 285 -8.32 -26.75 19.36
C LEU A 285 -9.00 -25.94 20.46
N LYS A 286 -8.20 -25.25 21.30
CA LYS A 286 -8.74 -24.24 22.21
C LYS A 286 -9.43 -23.16 21.40
N TRP A 287 -10.51 -22.59 21.95
CA TRP A 287 -11.35 -21.61 21.26
C TRP A 287 -10.56 -20.42 20.70
N VAL A 288 -9.59 -19.93 21.48
CA VAL A 288 -8.70 -18.82 21.11
C VAL A 288 -7.84 -19.17 19.89
N ASP A 289 -7.28 -20.38 19.85
CA ASP A 289 -6.45 -20.84 18.72
C ASP A 289 -7.28 -21.03 17.45
N ASN A 290 -8.50 -21.56 17.58
CA ASN A 290 -9.43 -21.70 16.46
C ASN A 290 -9.93 -20.34 15.94
N TRP A 291 -10.10 -19.36 16.82
CA TRP A 291 -10.49 -18.01 16.41
C TRP A 291 -9.38 -17.30 15.63
N ASN A 292 -8.13 -17.49 16.05
CA ASN A 292 -6.94 -16.89 15.46
C ASN A 292 -6.42 -17.64 14.22
N ALA A 293 -6.85 -18.89 14.01
CA ALA A 293 -6.49 -19.67 12.83
C ALA A 293 -6.98 -19.00 11.53
N ALA A 294 -6.13 -19.00 10.51
CA ALA A 294 -6.47 -18.41 9.22
C ALA A 294 -7.67 -19.13 8.58
N PRO A 295 -8.56 -18.44 7.83
CA PRO A 295 -9.71 -19.08 7.19
C PRO A 295 -9.36 -20.31 6.34
N GLN A 296 -8.26 -20.24 5.59
CA GLN A 296 -7.74 -21.34 4.78
C GLN A 296 -7.31 -22.55 5.61
N GLU A 297 -6.65 -22.31 6.75
CA GLU A 297 -6.23 -23.36 7.68
C GLU A 297 -7.44 -24.09 8.27
N ARG A 298 -8.48 -23.34 8.67
CA ARG A 298 -9.74 -23.91 9.16
C ARG A 298 -10.45 -24.73 8.08
N LEU A 299 -10.47 -24.22 6.84
CA LEU A 299 -11.07 -24.94 5.71
C LEU A 299 -10.29 -26.22 5.39
N HIS A 300 -8.96 -26.15 5.32
CA HIS A 300 -8.11 -27.30 5.07
C HIS A 300 -8.28 -28.36 6.14
N ARG A 301 -8.23 -27.95 7.42
CA ARG A 301 -8.47 -28.84 8.55
C ARG A 301 -9.85 -29.50 8.50
N ARG A 302 -10.92 -28.75 8.26
CA ARG A 302 -12.26 -29.35 8.10
C ARG A 302 -12.33 -30.34 6.94
N ARG A 303 -11.62 -30.08 5.83
CA ARG A 303 -11.56 -31.02 4.70
C ARG A 303 -10.85 -32.32 5.09
N MET A 304 -9.75 -32.24 5.84
CA MET A 304 -9.08 -33.43 6.36
C MET A 304 -9.98 -34.19 7.33
N GLU A 305 -10.61 -33.51 8.29
CA GLU A 305 -11.54 -34.15 9.24
C GLU A 305 -12.73 -34.82 8.54
N ILE A 306 -13.29 -34.21 7.49
CA ILE A 306 -14.35 -34.83 6.66
C ILE A 306 -13.82 -36.08 5.97
N HIS A 307 -12.63 -36.01 5.36
CA HIS A 307 -12.03 -37.12 4.63
C HIS A 307 -11.76 -38.31 5.55
N ASP A 308 -11.13 -38.08 6.69
CA ASP A 308 -10.77 -39.11 7.65
C ASP A 308 -12.02 -39.73 8.31
N ALA A 309 -13.03 -38.90 8.64
CA ALA A 309 -14.30 -39.41 9.15
C ALA A 309 -15.02 -40.27 8.10
N ALA A 310 -15.03 -39.85 6.83
CA ALA A 310 -15.63 -40.62 5.75
C ALA A 310 -14.94 -41.97 5.54
N GLU A 311 -13.61 -42.02 5.63
CA GLU A 311 -12.86 -43.28 5.53
C GLU A 311 -13.22 -44.25 6.66
N ILE A 312 -13.32 -43.76 7.90
CA ILE A 312 -13.71 -44.59 9.05
C ILE A 312 -15.15 -45.10 8.86
N VAL A 313 -16.09 -44.21 8.55
CA VAL A 313 -17.51 -44.58 8.37
C VAL A 313 -17.66 -45.58 7.22
N ALA A 314 -16.95 -45.41 6.10
CA ALA A 314 -17.00 -46.32 4.96
C ALA A 314 -16.61 -47.77 5.31
N ARG A 315 -15.75 -47.98 6.32
CA ARG A 315 -15.40 -49.34 6.79
C ARG A 315 -16.56 -50.05 7.50
N TYR A 316 -17.52 -49.30 8.03
CA TYR A 316 -18.69 -49.83 8.74
C TYR A 316 -19.96 -49.84 7.90
N VAL A 317 -19.97 -49.17 6.74
CA VAL A 317 -21.10 -49.21 5.80
C VAL A 317 -20.97 -50.46 4.94
N VAL A 318 -21.85 -51.43 5.16
CA VAL A 318 -21.99 -52.58 4.25
C VAL A 318 -22.38 -52.04 2.87
N PRO A 319 -21.66 -52.38 1.78
CA PRO A 319 -22.01 -51.91 0.46
C PRO A 319 -23.46 -52.29 0.16
N PHE A 320 -24.29 -51.28 -0.11
CA PHE A 320 -25.67 -51.48 -0.52
C PHE A 320 -25.64 -52.33 -1.78
N ARG A 321 -26.01 -53.61 -1.68
CA ARG A 321 -26.16 -54.48 -2.86
C ARG A 321 -27.27 -53.86 -3.68
N ILE A 322 -26.89 -53.10 -4.71
CA ILE A 322 -27.81 -52.77 -5.79
C ILE A 322 -28.11 -54.11 -6.45
N SER A 323 -29.23 -54.72 -6.08
CA SER A 323 -29.80 -55.83 -6.81
C SER A 323 -30.05 -55.34 -8.22
N SER A 324 -29.12 -55.66 -9.12
CA SER A 324 -29.24 -55.43 -10.56
C SER A 324 -30.31 -56.37 -11.11
N THR A 325 -31.56 -56.11 -10.75
CA THR A 325 -32.74 -56.84 -11.20
C THR A 325 -33.48 -56.00 -12.23
N HIS A 326 -32.81 -55.67 -13.33
CA HIS A 326 -33.48 -55.57 -14.63
C HIS A 326 -32.44 -55.50 -15.75
N ARG A 327 -32.02 -56.68 -16.22
CA ARG A 327 -31.46 -56.82 -17.56
C ARG A 327 -32.63 -56.69 -18.54
N SER A 328 -33.07 -55.47 -18.83
CA SER A 328 -33.88 -55.20 -20.02
C SER A 328 -32.96 -55.30 -21.23
N THR A 329 -33.21 -56.34 -22.01
CA THR A 329 -32.68 -56.60 -23.35
C THR A 329 -32.63 -55.32 -24.20
N PRO A 330 -31.50 -54.99 -24.86
CA PRO A 330 -31.46 -53.88 -25.80
C PRO A 330 -32.30 -54.20 -27.04
N PRO A 331 -33.10 -53.25 -27.55
CA PRO A 331 -33.72 -53.41 -28.86
C PRO A 331 -32.64 -53.33 -29.95
N SER A 332 -32.63 -54.33 -30.82
CA SER A 332 -31.87 -54.40 -32.06
C SER A 332 -32.13 -53.14 -32.92
N THR A 333 -31.20 -52.18 -32.91
CA THR A 333 -31.17 -51.09 -33.89
C THR A 333 -30.70 -51.63 -35.24
N LYS A 334 -31.64 -51.71 -36.18
CA LYS A 334 -31.37 -51.91 -37.60
C LYS A 334 -30.52 -50.75 -38.14
N THR A 335 -29.42 -51.13 -38.78
CA THR A 335 -28.53 -50.27 -39.54
C THR A 335 -29.22 -49.79 -40.81
N THR A 336 -29.63 -48.52 -40.86
CA THR A 336 -30.02 -47.87 -42.12
C THR A 336 -28.84 -47.09 -42.65
N LYS A 337 -28.18 -47.64 -43.67
CA LYS A 337 -27.31 -46.89 -44.58
C LYS A 337 -28.16 -45.85 -45.29
N SER A 338 -27.78 -44.58 -45.24
CA SER A 338 -28.23 -43.57 -46.19
C SER A 338 -27.05 -42.74 -46.66
N THR A 339 -26.91 -42.79 -47.97
CA THR A 339 -25.91 -42.26 -48.89
C THR A 339 -26.10 -40.76 -49.17
N CYS A 340 -24.98 -40.14 -49.56
CA CYS A 340 -24.81 -39.05 -50.54
C CYS A 340 -25.51 -37.70 -50.37
N GLY A 341 -24.70 -36.65 -50.57
CA GLY A 341 -25.07 -35.25 -50.75
C GLY A 341 -23.84 -34.38 -50.61
#